data_AF-A0A7R9YZK8-F1
#
_entry.id   AF-A0A7R9YZK8-F1
#
_cell.length_a   1.000
_cell.length_b   1.000
_cell.length_c   1.000
_cell.angle_alpha   90.00
_cell.angle_beta   90.00
_cell.angle_gamma   90.00
#
_symmetry.space_group_name_H-M   'P 1'
#
loop_
_entity.id
_entity.type
_entity.pdbx_description
1 polymer ?
#
loop_
_entity_poly.entity_id
_entity_poly.type
_entity_poly.pdbx_seq_one_letter_code
_entity_poly.pdbx_strand_id
1 'polypeptide(L)'
;AAAAAHAAAASSLLRDRDVKALVRAGVPPQHRPALWTLLSGGLELSQQHAADTYRRLSRSSADVDESSAMAIREGVEGLCYNMRFNTLYQSSKGRDALARVTRAAVQLFPDELHYSKGLHQMAAFVLVVFGLAHEEAAFWTLVALLRKRLFPEAGGDVLLGAYVEQGVLEQLLAKKHSRVTAHISSMGWTLSDLTKGWIDMLFTSHLPPETAVRVWDAVMSEGVKVVHRVALALLKRHEAVLLGCHELSVTKKVLELRMKQLSDDAQLLAAAFTGVGSMPSALLGAMRGSVRRSAACARFVELHGAQRFPPVEKNAMLALDPAVLAAAPPPPPAGAGRGRGYARTTSRLSFASTSGESRAGSAVGGGQSSAACSEDGSDAVVAAADAGIDADQPQHGQQQQQHHHHHKSRTASGRPRASTSANVPGAVRPAVSVAALG
;
A
#
# COMPACT_ATOMS: atom_id res chain seq x y z
N ALA A 1 -11.81 29.49 13.49
CA ALA A 1 -12.83 29.86 12.48
C ALA A 1 -12.69 29.03 11.20
N ALA A 2 -11.77 29.36 10.28
CA ALA A 2 -11.68 28.76 8.94
C ALA A 2 -11.73 27.21 8.90
N ALA A 3 -10.91 26.52 9.71
CA ALA A 3 -10.91 25.06 9.77
C ALA A 3 -12.30 24.45 10.06
N ALA A 4 -13.09 25.05 10.95
CA ALA A 4 -14.44 24.60 11.26
C ALA A 4 -15.43 24.84 10.10
N ALA A 5 -15.25 25.92 9.34
CA ALA A 5 -16.04 26.16 8.13
C ALA A 5 -15.71 25.13 7.02
N HIS A 6 -14.42 24.81 6.83
CA HIS A 6 -14.00 23.74 5.92
C HIS A 6 -14.51 22.36 6.37
N ALA A 7 -14.45 22.05 7.67
CA ALA A 7 -15.02 20.81 8.23
C ALA A 7 -16.53 20.70 8.01
N ALA A 8 -17.27 21.80 8.19
CA ALA A 8 -18.71 21.85 7.95
C ALA A 8 -19.05 21.68 6.46
N ALA A 9 -18.32 22.35 5.56
CA ALA A 9 -18.48 22.22 4.12
C ALA A 9 -18.18 20.79 3.62
N ALA A 10 -17.04 20.22 4.02
CA ALA A 10 -16.69 18.83 3.73
C ALA A 10 -17.74 17.86 4.29
N SER A 11 -18.18 18.06 5.54
CA SER A 11 -19.26 17.25 6.14
C SER A 11 -20.59 17.35 5.39
N SER A 12 -20.88 18.48 4.74
CA SER A 12 -22.06 18.64 3.89
C SER A 12 -21.93 17.84 2.59
N LEU A 13 -20.82 18.01 1.87
CA LEU A 13 -20.49 17.26 0.65
C LEU A 13 -20.44 15.73 0.89
N LEU A 14 -19.98 15.32 2.07
CA LEU A 14 -19.96 13.92 2.50
C LEU A 14 -21.33 13.36 2.90
N ARG A 15 -22.36 14.21 3.08
CA ARG A 15 -23.77 13.79 3.25
C ARG A 15 -24.56 13.82 1.95
N ASP A 16 -24.27 14.78 1.07
CA ASP A 16 -24.85 14.96 -0.27
C ASP A 16 -24.90 13.66 -1.11
N ARG A 17 -25.98 13.47 -1.87
CA ARG A 17 -26.22 12.27 -2.69
C ARG A 17 -25.63 12.37 -4.10
N ASP A 18 -25.61 13.57 -4.66
CA ASP A 18 -25.19 13.82 -6.03
C ASP A 18 -23.66 13.92 -6.10
N VAL A 19 -23.03 14.50 -5.07
CA VAL A 19 -21.57 14.40 -4.86
C VAL A 19 -21.13 12.93 -4.79
N LYS A 20 -21.88 12.06 -4.08
CA LYS A 20 -21.59 10.61 -4.07
C LYS A 20 -21.77 9.97 -5.43
N ALA A 21 -22.80 10.36 -6.19
CA ALA A 21 -23.02 9.83 -7.54
C ALA A 21 -21.86 10.20 -8.48
N LEU A 22 -21.46 11.46 -8.49
CA LEU A 22 -20.34 11.98 -9.28
C LEU A 22 -19.00 11.32 -8.89
N VAL A 23 -18.70 11.21 -7.60
CA VAL A 23 -17.45 10.58 -7.14
C VAL A 23 -17.40 9.08 -7.50
N ARG A 24 -18.53 8.36 -7.48
CA ARG A 24 -18.60 6.97 -7.96
C ARG A 24 -18.47 6.87 -9.49
N ALA A 25 -19.00 7.84 -10.23
CA ALA A 25 -18.82 7.94 -11.68
C ALA A 25 -17.35 8.19 -12.07
N GLY A 26 -16.56 8.78 -11.17
CA GLY A 26 -15.10 8.90 -11.26
C GLY A 26 -14.63 10.35 -11.25
N VAL A 27 -13.54 10.63 -10.55
CA VAL A 27 -12.99 11.99 -10.45
C VAL A 27 -11.95 12.20 -11.56
N PRO A 28 -12.04 13.26 -12.38
CA PRO A 28 -11.01 13.54 -13.38
C PRO A 28 -9.63 13.75 -12.72
N PRO A 29 -8.52 13.23 -13.28
CA PRO A 29 -7.22 13.20 -12.62
C PRO A 29 -6.77 14.55 -12.04
N GLN A 30 -6.93 15.63 -12.80
CA GLN A 30 -6.54 16.99 -12.42
C GLN A 30 -7.31 17.57 -11.22
N HIS A 31 -8.45 16.98 -10.84
CA HIS A 31 -9.25 17.42 -9.69
C HIS A 31 -9.05 16.52 -8.45
N ARG A 32 -8.38 15.37 -8.58
CA ARG A 32 -8.15 14.45 -7.46
C ARG A 32 -7.37 15.08 -6.30
N PRO A 33 -6.25 15.80 -6.48
CA PRO A 33 -5.48 16.32 -5.34
C PRO A 33 -6.32 17.25 -4.45
N ALA A 34 -7.02 18.22 -5.05
CA ALA A 34 -7.89 19.13 -4.33
C ALA A 34 -9.09 18.42 -3.67
N LEU A 35 -9.80 17.57 -4.42
CA LEU A 35 -11.00 16.89 -3.92
C LEU A 35 -10.66 15.85 -2.84
N TRP A 36 -9.58 15.10 -2.97
CA TRP A 36 -9.11 14.15 -1.96
C TRP A 36 -8.65 14.87 -0.70
N THR A 37 -7.93 16.00 -0.81
CA THR A 37 -7.54 16.82 0.36
C THR A 37 -8.76 17.37 1.13
N LEU A 38 -9.83 17.73 0.41
CA LEU A 38 -11.09 18.19 1.01
C LEU A 38 -11.87 17.04 1.65
N LEU A 39 -12.15 15.96 0.91
CA LEU A 39 -13.01 14.86 1.36
C LEU A 39 -12.35 13.97 2.42
N SER A 40 -11.02 13.83 2.43
CA SER A 40 -10.30 13.17 3.54
C SER A 40 -10.41 13.95 4.85
N GLY A 41 -10.63 15.26 4.79
CA GLY A 41 -10.46 16.18 5.92
C GLY A 41 -9.00 16.58 6.16
N GLY A 42 -8.14 16.45 5.15
CA GLY A 42 -6.73 16.84 5.18
C GLY A 42 -6.50 18.35 5.28
N LEU A 43 -7.29 19.15 4.58
CA LEU A 43 -7.26 20.63 4.68
C LEU A 43 -7.63 21.13 6.09
N GLU A 44 -8.56 20.43 6.75
CA GLU A 44 -8.94 20.72 8.13
C GLU A 44 -7.82 20.32 9.10
N LEU A 45 -7.22 19.14 8.89
CA LEU A 45 -6.16 18.61 9.73
C LEU A 45 -4.87 19.45 9.65
N SER A 46 -4.50 19.95 8.46
CA SER A 46 -3.36 20.86 8.31
C SER A 46 -3.59 22.19 9.03
N GLN A 47 -4.81 22.73 8.99
CA GLN A 47 -5.21 23.96 9.68
C GLN A 47 -5.37 23.80 11.22
N GLN A 48 -5.30 22.57 11.74
CA GLN A 48 -5.21 22.26 13.18
C GLN A 48 -3.77 22.27 13.70
N HIS A 49 -2.76 22.32 12.82
CA HIS A 49 -1.34 22.30 13.15
C HIS A 49 -0.64 23.59 12.69
N ALA A 50 0.62 23.79 13.09
CA ALA A 50 1.41 24.93 12.61
C ALA A 50 1.76 24.77 11.12
N ALA A 51 1.73 25.85 10.34
CA ALA A 51 1.90 25.86 8.87
C ALA A 51 3.31 25.47 8.35
N ASP A 52 4.22 25.09 9.24
CA ASP A 52 5.53 24.53 8.95
C ASP A 52 5.72 23.10 9.53
N THR A 53 4.67 22.49 10.09
CA THR A 53 4.74 21.18 10.78
C THR A 53 5.30 20.10 9.87
N TYR A 54 4.76 19.93 8.66
CA TYR A 54 5.32 18.97 7.70
C TYR A 54 6.77 19.31 7.33
N ARG A 55 7.10 20.60 7.15
CA ARG A 55 8.46 21.09 6.85
C ARG A 55 9.47 20.80 7.97
N ARG A 56 9.05 20.74 9.23
CA ARG A 56 9.87 20.28 10.37
C ARG A 56 10.02 18.75 10.36
N LEU A 57 8.91 18.01 10.34
CA LEU A 57 8.90 16.54 10.40
C LEU A 57 9.69 15.91 9.24
N SER A 58 9.44 16.37 8.01
CA SER A 58 10.16 15.92 6.81
C SER A 58 11.69 16.11 6.88
N ARG A 59 12.18 17.07 7.68
CA ARG A 59 13.60 17.31 7.97
C ARG A 59 14.10 16.56 9.21
N SER A 60 13.24 16.24 10.17
CA SER A 60 13.61 15.42 11.34
C SER A 60 13.83 13.96 10.95
N SER A 61 14.84 13.35 11.55
CA SER A 61 15.02 11.90 11.62
C SER A 61 15.12 11.40 13.07
N ALA A 62 14.87 12.25 14.07
CA ALA A 62 15.08 11.91 15.47
C ALA A 62 13.95 11.04 16.05
N ASP A 63 12.72 11.27 15.59
CA ASP A 63 11.50 10.81 16.26
C ASP A 63 10.91 9.52 15.66
N VAL A 64 11.75 8.66 15.06
CA VAL A 64 11.39 7.33 14.53
C VAL A 64 12.46 6.32 14.93
N ASP A 65 12.04 5.13 15.35
CA ASP A 65 12.93 4.04 15.71
C ASP A 65 13.73 3.52 14.51
N GLU A 66 14.92 2.95 14.75
CA GLU A 66 15.81 2.54 13.66
C GLU A 66 15.23 1.39 12.81
N SER A 67 14.33 0.57 13.35
CA SER A 67 13.67 -0.51 12.59
C SER A 67 12.68 0.06 11.57
N SER A 68 11.81 0.98 12.00
CA SER A 68 10.94 1.74 11.10
C SER A 68 11.75 2.59 10.12
N ALA A 69 12.85 3.22 10.55
CA ALA A 69 13.71 3.99 9.67
C ALA A 69 14.37 3.12 8.59
N MET A 70 14.87 1.93 8.94
CA MET A 70 15.39 0.92 8.01
C MET A 70 14.31 0.43 7.05
N ALA A 71 13.15 0.04 7.58
CA ALA A 71 12.05 -0.49 6.78
C ALA A 71 11.42 0.56 5.85
N ILE A 72 11.51 1.87 6.16
CA ILE A 72 11.14 2.97 5.25
C ILE A 72 12.17 3.14 4.13
N ARG A 73 13.48 2.98 4.41
CA ARG A 73 14.55 3.04 3.39
C ARG A 73 14.44 1.89 2.39
N GLU A 74 14.18 0.68 2.88
CA GLU A 74 14.05 -0.55 2.07
C GLU A 74 12.67 -0.73 1.43
N GLY A 75 11.62 -0.18 2.07
CA GLY A 75 10.21 -0.35 1.65
C GLY A 75 9.92 0.07 0.21
N VAL A 76 10.74 0.96 -0.35
CA VAL A 76 10.67 1.43 -1.73
C VAL A 76 10.89 0.30 -2.74
N GLU A 77 11.84 -0.61 -2.48
CA GLU A 77 12.02 -1.80 -3.31
C GLU A 77 10.89 -2.82 -3.08
N GLY A 78 10.33 -2.81 -1.86
CA GLY A 78 9.17 -3.61 -1.48
C GLY A 78 7.84 -3.17 -2.09
N LEU A 79 7.77 -2.04 -2.83
CA LEU A 79 6.55 -1.57 -3.49
C LEU A 79 5.96 -2.61 -4.45
N CYS A 80 4.63 -2.63 -4.57
CA CYS A 80 3.93 -3.50 -5.52
C CYS A 80 4.33 -3.19 -6.97
N TYR A 81 4.19 -4.19 -7.85
CA TYR A 81 4.54 -4.09 -9.27
C TYR A 81 4.00 -2.79 -9.93
N ASN A 82 2.73 -2.48 -9.69
CA ASN A 82 2.03 -1.31 -10.22
C ASN A 82 2.69 0.04 -9.86
N MET A 83 3.36 0.12 -8.70
CA MET A 83 4.03 1.34 -8.22
C MET A 83 5.55 1.29 -8.42
N ARG A 84 6.21 0.12 -8.29
CA ARG A 84 7.67 -0.02 -8.41
C ARG A 84 8.20 0.49 -9.76
N PHE A 85 7.45 0.31 -10.84
CA PHE A 85 7.83 0.79 -12.18
C PHE A 85 7.27 2.17 -12.54
N ASN A 86 6.59 2.86 -11.61
CA ASN A 86 6.14 4.23 -11.84
C ASN A 86 7.34 5.20 -11.92
N THR A 87 7.33 6.10 -12.90
CA THR A 87 8.42 7.05 -13.18
C THR A 87 8.80 7.94 -11.99
N LEU A 88 7.86 8.22 -11.08
CA LEU A 88 8.12 8.97 -9.86
C LEU A 88 9.12 8.24 -8.94
N TYR A 89 8.98 6.92 -8.76
CA TYR A 89 9.87 6.11 -7.91
C TYR A 89 11.16 5.63 -8.60
N GLN A 90 11.25 5.76 -9.92
CA GLN A 90 12.52 5.64 -10.63
C GLN A 90 13.45 6.84 -10.34
N SER A 91 12.89 8.01 -9.98
CA SER A 91 13.68 9.16 -9.53
C SER A 91 14.11 9.05 -8.07
N SER A 92 15.30 9.55 -7.69
CA SER A 92 15.67 9.71 -6.28
C SER A 92 14.67 10.59 -5.53
N LYS A 93 14.38 11.79 -6.07
CA LYS A 93 13.45 12.78 -5.50
C LYS A 93 12.11 12.19 -5.06
N GLY A 94 11.54 11.26 -5.83
CA GLY A 94 10.28 10.60 -5.51
C GLY A 94 10.40 9.49 -4.46
N ARG A 95 11.51 8.75 -4.44
CA ARG A 95 11.85 7.83 -3.34
C ARG A 95 12.06 8.59 -2.03
N ASP A 96 12.79 9.71 -2.09
CA ASP A 96 13.01 10.59 -0.95
C ASP A 96 11.70 11.22 -0.45
N ALA A 97 10.78 11.59 -1.36
CA ALA A 97 9.45 12.10 -1.01
C ALA A 97 8.61 11.06 -0.27
N LEU A 98 8.60 9.80 -0.76
CA LEU A 98 7.92 8.70 -0.10
C LEU A 98 8.49 8.40 1.28
N ALA A 99 9.82 8.45 1.44
CA ALA A 99 10.47 8.33 2.73
C ALA A 99 10.07 9.48 3.67
N ARG A 100 10.08 10.74 3.21
CA ARG A 100 9.65 11.91 4.00
C ARG A 100 8.19 11.83 4.43
N VAL A 101 7.26 11.52 3.51
CA VAL A 101 5.82 11.40 3.80
C VAL A 101 5.53 10.24 4.76
N THR A 102 6.13 9.07 4.55
CA THR A 102 5.93 7.92 5.45
C THR A 102 6.49 8.21 6.84
N ARG A 103 7.72 8.75 6.93
CA ARG A 103 8.36 9.09 8.20
C ARG A 103 7.58 10.15 8.97
N ALA A 104 7.21 11.25 8.31
CA ALA A 104 6.44 12.33 8.95
C ALA A 104 5.06 11.87 9.45
N ALA A 105 4.44 10.86 8.82
CA ALA A 105 3.16 10.32 9.27
C ALA A 105 3.28 9.60 10.62
N VAL A 106 4.33 8.78 10.78
CA VAL A 106 4.65 8.10 12.05
C VAL A 106 5.05 9.13 13.12
N GLN A 107 5.95 10.07 12.79
CA GLN A 107 6.41 11.11 13.73
C GLN A 107 5.30 12.04 14.26
N LEU A 108 4.23 12.25 13.48
CA LEU A 108 3.11 13.11 13.92
C LEU A 108 2.22 12.41 14.96
N PHE A 109 2.19 11.07 14.97
CA PHE A 109 1.30 10.27 15.81
C PHE A 109 2.00 9.00 16.33
N PRO A 110 3.11 9.11 17.10
CA PRO A 110 3.97 7.98 17.45
C PRO A 110 3.26 6.89 18.27
N ASP A 111 2.30 7.24 19.12
CA ASP A 111 1.53 6.30 19.93
C ASP A 111 0.35 5.62 19.18
N GLU A 112 0.00 6.12 17.99
CA GLU A 112 -1.23 5.75 17.25
C GLU A 112 -1.00 5.25 15.81
N LEU A 113 0.11 5.61 15.15
CA LEU A 113 0.36 5.29 13.73
C LEU A 113 1.77 4.73 13.52
N HIS A 114 1.87 3.41 13.59
CA HIS A 114 3.12 2.68 13.39
C HIS A 114 3.48 2.52 11.91
N TYR A 115 4.77 2.32 11.61
CA TYR A 115 5.18 1.94 10.26
C TYR A 115 4.56 0.59 9.86
N SER A 116 4.07 0.49 8.62
CA SER A 116 3.68 -0.77 8.02
C SER A 116 3.85 -0.73 6.51
N LYS A 117 3.99 -1.90 5.89
CA LYS A 117 4.02 -2.01 4.42
C LYS A 117 2.74 -1.47 3.78
N GLY A 118 1.59 -1.60 4.44
CA GLY A 118 0.32 -0.99 4.03
C GLY A 118 0.41 0.54 4.00
N LEU A 119 0.83 1.16 5.10
CA LEU A 119 1.04 2.62 5.19
C LEU A 119 1.97 3.13 4.09
N HIS A 120 3.12 2.47 3.87
CA HIS A 120 4.08 2.86 2.84
C HIS A 120 3.49 2.71 1.42
N GLN A 121 2.77 1.62 1.16
CA GLN A 121 2.12 1.37 -0.12
C GLN A 121 0.99 2.37 -0.41
N MET A 122 0.26 2.81 0.63
CA MET A 122 -0.75 3.85 0.55
C MET A 122 -0.13 5.24 0.33
N ALA A 123 0.92 5.58 1.07
CA ALA A 123 1.69 6.82 0.86
C ALA A 123 2.21 6.92 -0.58
N ALA A 124 2.72 5.81 -1.12
CA ALA A 124 3.20 5.73 -2.49
C ALA A 124 2.08 5.96 -3.53
N PHE A 125 0.86 5.50 -3.26
CA PHE A 125 -0.27 5.73 -4.15
C PHE A 125 -0.75 7.19 -4.13
N VAL A 126 -0.88 7.79 -2.95
CA VAL A 126 -1.28 9.21 -2.84
C VAL A 126 -0.25 10.12 -3.50
N LEU A 127 1.06 9.87 -3.32
CA LEU A 127 2.12 10.64 -3.99
C LEU A 127 2.10 10.53 -5.52
N VAL A 128 1.67 9.41 -6.09
CA VAL A 128 1.48 9.28 -7.56
C VAL A 128 0.29 10.09 -8.05
N VAL A 129 -0.80 10.17 -7.26
CA VAL A 129 -1.99 10.97 -7.61
C VAL A 129 -1.76 12.47 -7.44
N PHE A 130 -0.94 12.88 -6.46
CA PHE A 130 -0.67 14.28 -6.14
C PHE A 130 0.54 14.86 -6.89
N GLY A 131 1.55 14.03 -7.18
CA GLY A 131 2.84 14.48 -7.70
C GLY A 131 3.69 15.25 -6.67
N LEU A 132 4.98 15.40 -6.98
CA LEU A 132 5.96 16.01 -6.07
C LEU A 132 5.69 17.51 -5.77
N ALA A 133 4.94 18.20 -6.63
CA ALA A 133 4.54 19.59 -6.41
C ALA A 133 3.55 19.76 -5.24
N HIS A 134 2.89 18.68 -4.81
CA HIS A 134 1.86 18.69 -3.76
C HIS A 134 2.16 17.70 -2.62
N GLU A 135 3.44 17.40 -2.37
CA GLU A 135 3.94 16.46 -1.35
C GLU A 135 3.32 16.70 0.05
N GLU A 136 3.24 17.96 0.51
CA GLU A 136 2.62 18.29 1.80
C GLU A 136 1.11 18.04 1.82
N ALA A 137 0.40 18.32 0.72
CA ALA A 137 -1.03 18.03 0.61
C ALA A 137 -1.30 16.50 0.53
N ALA A 138 -0.39 15.74 -0.10
CA ALA A 138 -0.43 14.28 -0.12
C ALA A 138 -0.27 13.71 1.30
N PHE A 139 0.68 14.24 2.08
CA PHE A 139 0.86 13.90 3.49
C PHE A 139 -0.42 14.15 4.33
N TRP A 140 -0.95 15.37 4.31
CA TRP A 140 -2.15 15.70 5.09
C TRP A 140 -3.38 14.89 4.65
N THR A 141 -3.50 14.60 3.35
CA THR A 141 -4.55 13.73 2.79
C THR A 141 -4.44 12.30 3.29
N LEU A 142 -3.24 11.71 3.27
CA LEU A 142 -2.98 10.34 3.76
C LEU A 142 -3.36 10.21 5.24
N VAL A 143 -2.83 11.11 6.09
CA VAL A 143 -3.02 11.04 7.54
C VAL A 143 -4.50 11.28 7.90
N ALA A 144 -5.19 12.21 7.25
CA ALA A 144 -6.62 12.42 7.47
C ALA A 144 -7.49 11.28 6.92
N LEU A 145 -7.15 10.70 5.76
CA LEU A 145 -7.82 9.51 5.22
C LEU A 145 -7.78 8.35 6.23
N LEU A 146 -6.60 8.08 6.80
CA LEU A 146 -6.40 7.05 7.82
C LEU A 146 -7.23 7.34 9.08
N ARG A 147 -7.01 8.49 9.71
CA ARG A 147 -7.59 8.86 11.02
C ARG A 147 -9.09 9.20 10.98
N LYS A 148 -9.63 9.67 9.85
CA LYS A 148 -11.04 10.10 9.74
C LYS A 148 -11.92 9.15 8.91
N ARG A 149 -11.36 8.44 7.92
CA ARG A 149 -12.15 7.77 6.87
C ARG A 149 -11.98 6.25 6.79
N LEU A 150 -10.83 5.72 7.22
CA LEU A 150 -10.51 4.30 7.16
C LEU A 150 -10.54 3.64 8.53
N PHE A 151 -9.64 4.05 9.42
CA PHE A 151 -9.40 3.37 10.70
C PHE A 151 -9.56 4.32 11.91
N PRO A 152 -10.65 5.12 12.00
CA PRO A 152 -10.83 6.12 13.06
C PRO A 152 -10.89 5.48 14.45
N GLU A 153 -11.50 4.30 14.55
CA GLU A 153 -11.60 3.49 15.77
C GLU A 153 -10.27 2.77 16.14
N ALA A 154 -9.16 3.11 15.47
CA ALA A 154 -7.82 2.55 15.70
C ALA A 154 -6.71 3.62 15.56
N GLY A 155 -7.02 4.91 15.73
CA GLY A 155 -6.01 5.99 15.62
C GLY A 155 -5.45 6.18 14.20
N GLY A 156 -6.07 5.59 13.18
CA GLY A 156 -5.50 5.54 11.83
C GLY A 156 -4.47 4.43 11.62
N ASP A 157 -4.16 3.61 12.63
CA ASP A 157 -3.25 2.46 12.50
C ASP A 157 -3.72 1.52 11.38
N VAL A 158 -2.86 1.35 10.36
CA VAL A 158 -3.19 0.55 9.16
C VAL A 158 -3.24 -0.93 9.48
N LEU A 159 -2.39 -1.42 10.39
CA LEU A 159 -2.20 -2.83 10.68
C LEU A 159 -3.36 -3.37 11.54
N LEU A 160 -3.66 -2.69 12.65
CA LEU A 160 -4.81 -2.99 13.50
C LEU A 160 -6.14 -2.64 12.81
N GLY A 161 -6.18 -1.52 12.09
CA GLY A 161 -7.36 -1.10 11.33
C GLY A 161 -7.76 -2.11 10.26
N ALA A 162 -6.81 -2.53 9.41
CA ALA A 162 -7.07 -3.54 8.39
C ALA A 162 -7.38 -4.91 8.98
N TYR A 163 -6.75 -5.32 10.09
CA TYR A 163 -7.06 -6.58 10.77
C TYR A 163 -8.52 -6.63 11.23
N VAL A 164 -9.01 -5.57 11.90
CA VAL A 164 -10.42 -5.51 12.34
C VAL A 164 -11.37 -5.52 11.15
N GLU A 165 -11.06 -4.79 10.09
CA GLU A 165 -11.91 -4.69 8.90
C GLU A 165 -11.89 -5.95 8.01
N GLN A 166 -10.83 -6.75 8.08
CA GLN A 166 -10.75 -8.09 7.50
C GLN A 166 -11.69 -9.07 8.22
N GLY A 167 -11.73 -9.04 9.55
CA GLY A 167 -12.73 -9.80 10.31
C GLY A 167 -14.18 -9.36 10.00
N VAL A 168 -14.40 -8.07 9.72
CA VAL A 168 -15.71 -7.57 9.23
C VAL A 168 -16.01 -8.11 7.82
N LEU A 169 -15.03 -8.17 6.92
CA LEU A 169 -15.19 -8.78 5.58
C LEU A 169 -15.57 -10.26 5.68
N GLU A 170 -14.95 -11.02 6.58
CA GLU A 170 -15.27 -12.43 6.84
C GLU A 170 -16.71 -12.62 7.34
N GLN A 171 -17.14 -11.83 8.33
CA GLN A 171 -18.53 -11.87 8.82
C GLN A 171 -19.55 -11.43 7.75
N LEU A 172 -19.18 -10.48 6.87
CA LEU A 172 -20.02 -10.07 5.74
C LEU A 172 -20.11 -11.14 4.65
N LEU A 173 -19.01 -11.84 4.35
CA LEU A 173 -18.99 -12.92 3.37
C LEU A 173 -19.85 -14.10 3.86
N ALA A 174 -19.67 -14.53 5.11
CA ALA A 174 -20.47 -15.58 5.73
C ALA A 174 -21.98 -15.28 5.65
N LYS A 175 -22.37 -14.00 5.80
CA LYS A 175 -23.77 -13.54 5.75
C LYS A 175 -24.34 -13.35 4.33
N LYS A 176 -23.51 -13.25 3.29
CA LYS A 176 -23.94 -12.91 1.91
C LYS A 176 -23.63 -13.98 0.87
N HIS A 177 -22.58 -14.77 1.07
CA HIS A 177 -22.06 -15.80 0.17
C HIS A 177 -21.62 -17.05 0.96
N SER A 178 -22.54 -17.58 1.77
CA SER A 178 -22.29 -18.72 2.68
C SER A 178 -21.68 -19.94 1.97
N ARG A 179 -22.01 -20.18 0.69
CA ARG A 179 -21.38 -21.22 -0.16
C ARG A 179 -19.86 -21.06 -0.25
N VAL A 180 -19.40 -19.84 -0.54
CA VAL A 180 -17.97 -19.51 -0.63
C VAL A 180 -17.31 -19.65 0.74
N THR A 181 -17.94 -19.17 1.81
CA THR A 181 -17.41 -19.34 3.17
C THR A 181 -17.31 -20.81 3.58
N ALA A 182 -18.31 -21.64 3.26
CA ALA A 182 -18.29 -23.07 3.57
C ALA A 182 -17.20 -23.81 2.78
N HIS A 183 -17.07 -23.54 1.48
CA HIS A 183 -15.98 -24.07 0.64
C HIS A 183 -14.60 -23.63 1.11
N ILE A 184 -14.49 -22.39 1.60
CA ILE A 184 -13.26 -21.93 2.26
C ILE A 184 -13.01 -22.79 3.50
N SER A 185 -13.91 -22.79 4.48
CA SER A 185 -13.73 -23.57 5.72
C SER A 185 -13.46 -25.06 5.49
N SER A 186 -13.98 -25.70 4.43
CA SER A 186 -13.72 -27.11 4.13
C SER A 186 -12.30 -27.44 3.66
N MET A 187 -11.50 -26.47 3.19
CA MET A 187 -10.07 -26.69 2.87
C MET A 187 -9.09 -26.13 3.93
N GLY A 188 -9.58 -25.72 5.11
CA GLY A 188 -8.75 -25.34 6.28
C GLY A 188 -8.08 -23.96 6.26
N TRP A 189 -7.91 -23.33 5.10
CA TRP A 189 -7.60 -21.90 4.92
C TRP A 189 -8.70 -20.93 5.44
N THR A 190 -8.33 -19.66 5.57
CA THR A 190 -9.24 -18.54 5.91
C THR A 190 -9.39 -17.57 4.72
N LEU A 191 -10.36 -16.66 4.78
CA LEU A 191 -10.47 -15.59 3.76
C LEU A 191 -9.26 -14.65 3.81
N SER A 192 -8.72 -14.40 5.01
CA SER A 192 -7.51 -13.58 5.22
C SER A 192 -6.30 -14.04 4.40
N ASP A 193 -6.17 -15.33 4.13
CA ASP A 193 -5.08 -15.88 3.31
C ASP A 193 -5.19 -15.47 1.82
N LEU A 194 -6.44 -15.33 1.34
CA LEU A 194 -6.80 -14.87 0.00
C LEU A 194 -6.76 -13.34 -0.13
N THR A 195 -7.30 -12.59 0.83
CA THR A 195 -7.55 -11.14 0.73
C THR A 195 -6.46 -10.24 1.35
N LYS A 196 -5.33 -10.82 1.77
CA LYS A 196 -4.14 -10.07 2.25
C LYS A 196 -3.69 -9.00 1.24
N GLY A 197 -3.60 -7.73 1.67
CA GLY A 197 -3.26 -6.61 0.78
C GLY A 197 -4.47 -5.96 0.08
N TRP A 198 -5.71 -6.44 0.30
CA TRP A 198 -6.90 -5.79 -0.25
C TRP A 198 -7.31 -4.56 0.57
N ILE A 199 -7.21 -4.64 1.90
CA ILE A 199 -7.67 -3.60 2.84
C ILE A 199 -6.52 -2.66 3.24
N ASP A 200 -5.41 -3.22 3.71
CA ASP A 200 -4.20 -2.50 4.15
C ASP A 200 -3.46 -1.75 3.03
N MET A 201 -3.74 -2.08 1.77
CA MET A 201 -3.20 -1.39 0.59
C MET A 201 -4.30 -0.81 -0.32
N LEU A 202 -5.58 -0.85 0.10
CA LEU A 202 -6.74 -0.41 -0.70
C LEU A 202 -6.67 -0.87 -2.17
N PHE A 203 -6.46 -2.17 -2.37
CA PHE A 203 -6.32 -2.85 -3.67
C PHE A 203 -5.21 -2.36 -4.64
N THR A 204 -4.34 -1.41 -4.27
CA THR A 204 -3.36 -0.82 -5.22
C THR A 204 -2.33 -1.82 -5.77
N SER A 205 -2.15 -2.94 -5.06
CA SER A 205 -1.30 -4.09 -5.40
C SER A 205 -2.02 -5.20 -6.18
N HIS A 206 -3.34 -5.11 -6.34
CA HIS A 206 -4.22 -6.19 -6.80
C HIS A 206 -5.10 -5.83 -8.01
N LEU A 207 -5.47 -4.56 -8.18
CA LEU A 207 -6.23 -4.05 -9.34
C LEU A 207 -5.31 -3.18 -10.23
N PRO A 208 -5.63 -2.98 -11.52
CA PRO A 208 -4.96 -1.96 -12.35
C PRO A 208 -5.01 -0.56 -11.70
N PRO A 209 -4.01 0.31 -11.90
CA PRO A 209 -3.98 1.65 -11.31
C PRO A 209 -5.25 2.48 -11.55
N GLU A 210 -5.85 2.34 -12.72
CA GLU A 210 -7.05 3.03 -13.18
C GLU A 210 -8.28 2.56 -12.38
N THR A 211 -8.43 1.26 -12.24
CA THR A 211 -9.48 0.62 -11.44
C THR A 211 -9.27 0.90 -9.94
N ALA A 212 -8.02 0.89 -9.46
CA ALA A 212 -7.67 1.21 -8.08
C ALA A 212 -8.00 2.66 -7.73
N VAL A 213 -7.64 3.64 -8.57
CA VAL A 213 -7.89 5.06 -8.28
C VAL A 213 -9.39 5.38 -8.21
N ARG A 214 -10.24 4.63 -8.95
CA ARG A 214 -11.70 4.71 -8.84
C ARG A 214 -12.24 4.15 -7.52
N VAL A 215 -11.63 3.10 -6.97
CA VAL A 215 -11.95 2.63 -5.61
C VAL A 215 -11.54 3.69 -4.58
N TRP A 216 -10.39 4.34 -4.75
CA TRP A 216 -9.93 5.42 -3.87
C TRP A 216 -10.80 6.67 -3.94
N ASP A 217 -11.23 7.11 -5.13
CA ASP A 217 -12.23 8.18 -5.31
C ASP A 217 -13.46 7.89 -4.43
N ALA A 218 -14.02 6.69 -4.55
CA ALA A 218 -15.16 6.27 -3.76
C ALA A 218 -14.87 6.17 -2.25
N VAL A 219 -13.69 5.67 -1.84
CA VAL A 219 -13.24 5.65 -0.43
C VAL A 219 -13.12 7.07 0.14
N MET A 220 -12.66 8.06 -0.64
CA MET A 220 -12.61 9.46 -0.21
C MET A 220 -14.01 10.02 0.07
N SER A 221 -15.06 9.60 -0.64
CA SER A 221 -16.43 10.02 -0.31
C SER A 221 -17.07 9.18 0.81
N GLU A 222 -16.91 7.85 0.82
CA GLU A 222 -17.71 6.95 1.66
C GLU A 222 -16.94 6.16 2.74
N GLY A 223 -15.61 6.22 2.77
CA GLY A 223 -14.76 5.52 3.74
C GLY A 223 -14.65 4.00 3.52
N VAL A 224 -14.06 3.31 4.49
CA VAL A 224 -13.68 1.88 4.42
C VAL A 224 -14.78 0.91 3.99
N LYS A 225 -16.06 1.22 4.21
CA LYS A 225 -17.20 0.38 3.73
C LYS A 225 -17.21 0.16 2.21
N VAL A 226 -16.52 1.01 1.44
CA VAL A 226 -16.30 0.82 -0.01
C VAL A 226 -15.37 -0.36 -0.28
N VAL A 227 -14.38 -0.59 0.60
CA VAL A 227 -13.44 -1.72 0.51
C VAL A 227 -14.19 -3.05 0.66
N HIS A 228 -15.08 -3.17 1.65
CA HIS A 228 -15.93 -4.36 1.81
C HIS A 228 -16.85 -4.59 0.61
N ARG A 229 -17.44 -3.51 0.07
CA ARG A 229 -18.28 -3.56 -1.14
C ARG A 229 -17.53 -4.10 -2.35
N VAL A 230 -16.33 -3.58 -2.60
CA VAL A 230 -15.49 -4.02 -3.73
C VAL A 230 -15.00 -5.46 -3.51
N ALA A 231 -14.54 -5.80 -2.30
CA ALA A 231 -14.13 -7.16 -1.96
C ALA A 231 -15.25 -8.19 -2.17
N LEU A 232 -16.47 -7.92 -1.68
CA LEU A 232 -17.63 -8.77 -1.89
C LEU A 232 -18.02 -8.88 -3.37
N ALA A 233 -17.92 -7.79 -4.15
CA ALA A 233 -18.19 -7.80 -5.58
C ALA A 233 -17.18 -8.66 -6.36
N LEU A 234 -15.89 -8.59 -6.00
CA LEU A 234 -14.81 -9.42 -6.57
C LEU A 234 -15.01 -10.91 -6.23
N LEU A 235 -15.26 -11.22 -4.95
CA LEU A 235 -15.49 -12.59 -4.49
C LEU A 235 -16.75 -13.20 -5.16
N LYS A 236 -17.82 -12.41 -5.31
CA LYS A 236 -19.02 -12.79 -6.08
C LYS A 236 -18.73 -13.00 -7.57
N ARG A 237 -17.99 -12.08 -8.21
CA ARG A 237 -17.58 -12.17 -9.62
C ARG A 237 -16.74 -13.42 -9.92
N HIS A 238 -16.04 -13.92 -8.91
CA HIS A 238 -15.18 -15.10 -9.01
C HIS A 238 -15.69 -16.30 -8.20
N GLU A 239 -16.97 -16.33 -7.80
CA GLU A 239 -17.57 -17.42 -6.99
C GLU A 239 -17.37 -18.80 -7.65
N ALA A 240 -17.61 -18.93 -8.96
CA ALA A 240 -17.39 -20.18 -9.70
C ALA A 240 -15.92 -20.62 -9.76
N VAL A 241 -14.97 -19.68 -9.68
CA VAL A 241 -13.52 -19.97 -9.65
C VAL A 241 -13.11 -20.39 -8.24
N LEU A 242 -13.57 -19.67 -7.22
CA LEU A 242 -13.35 -20.00 -5.81
C LEU A 242 -13.83 -21.42 -5.49
N LEU A 243 -15.04 -21.78 -5.91
CA LEU A 243 -15.65 -23.09 -5.70
C LEU A 243 -15.00 -24.21 -6.55
N GLY A 244 -14.30 -23.85 -7.63
CA GLY A 244 -13.61 -24.80 -8.52
C GLY A 244 -12.13 -25.01 -8.19
N CYS A 245 -11.60 -24.37 -7.16
CA CYS A 245 -10.21 -24.51 -6.74
C CYS A 245 -10.12 -25.07 -5.31
N HIS A 246 -9.21 -26.04 -5.13
CA HIS A 246 -9.05 -26.82 -3.89
C HIS A 246 -7.73 -26.51 -3.16
N GLU A 247 -6.88 -25.66 -3.73
CA GLU A 247 -5.56 -25.32 -3.17
C GLU A 247 -5.40 -23.81 -3.02
N LEU A 248 -4.88 -23.37 -1.87
CA LEU A 248 -4.67 -21.95 -1.54
C LEU A 248 -3.74 -21.25 -2.55
N SER A 249 -2.61 -21.86 -2.93
CA SER A 249 -1.63 -21.18 -3.80
C SER A 249 -2.21 -20.93 -5.20
N VAL A 250 -2.84 -21.95 -5.78
CA VAL A 250 -3.49 -21.89 -7.10
C VAL A 250 -4.64 -20.88 -7.09
N THR A 251 -5.57 -20.97 -6.12
CA THR A 251 -6.72 -20.06 -6.07
C THR A 251 -6.28 -18.61 -5.95
N LYS A 252 -5.32 -18.34 -5.05
CA LYS A 252 -4.75 -17.00 -4.87
C LYS A 252 -4.12 -16.49 -6.16
N LYS A 253 -3.33 -17.33 -6.84
CA LYS A 253 -2.69 -16.95 -8.11
C LYS A 253 -3.70 -16.66 -9.21
N VAL A 254 -4.76 -17.46 -9.33
CA VAL A 254 -5.83 -17.25 -10.33
C VAL A 254 -6.63 -15.99 -10.03
N LEU A 255 -6.95 -15.70 -8.76
CA LEU A 255 -7.58 -14.43 -8.36
C LEU A 255 -6.67 -13.23 -8.67
N GLU A 256 -5.40 -13.27 -8.26
CA GLU A 256 -4.44 -12.20 -8.55
C GLU A 256 -4.35 -11.89 -10.05
N LEU A 257 -4.27 -12.93 -10.89
CA LEU A 257 -4.21 -12.76 -12.35
C LEU A 257 -5.50 -12.17 -12.92
N ARG A 258 -6.67 -12.72 -12.54
CA ARG A 258 -7.98 -12.20 -13.00
C ARG A 258 -8.21 -10.76 -12.55
N MET A 259 -7.84 -10.41 -11.31
CA MET A 259 -8.01 -9.07 -10.76
C MET A 259 -7.09 -8.04 -11.43
N LYS A 260 -5.85 -8.41 -11.76
CA LYS A 260 -4.90 -7.56 -12.52
C LYS A 260 -5.31 -7.38 -13.99
N GLN A 261 -6.31 -8.12 -14.48
CA GLN A 261 -6.89 -7.99 -15.82
C GLN A 261 -8.25 -7.26 -15.85
N LEU A 262 -8.71 -6.70 -14.72
CA LEU A 262 -10.01 -5.99 -14.64
C LEU A 262 -9.96 -4.58 -15.25
N SER A 263 -10.30 -4.50 -16.54
CA SER A 263 -10.45 -3.26 -17.31
C SER A 263 -11.81 -2.56 -17.13
N ASP A 264 -12.79 -3.20 -16.48
CA ASP A 264 -14.18 -2.74 -16.41
C ASP A 264 -14.53 -2.06 -15.06
N ASP A 265 -13.78 -1.00 -14.73
CA ASP A 265 -13.87 -0.25 -13.48
C ASP A 265 -15.31 0.17 -13.08
N ALA A 266 -16.11 0.62 -14.05
CA ALA A 266 -17.49 1.04 -13.87
C ALA A 266 -18.42 -0.13 -13.57
N GLN A 267 -18.18 -1.31 -14.15
CA GLN A 267 -18.96 -2.52 -13.86
C GLN A 267 -18.62 -3.06 -12.47
N LEU A 268 -17.34 -3.05 -12.08
CA LEU A 268 -16.89 -3.42 -10.74
C LEU A 268 -17.52 -2.50 -9.68
N LEU A 269 -17.49 -1.17 -9.89
CA LEU A 269 -18.14 -0.24 -8.97
C LEU A 269 -19.66 -0.37 -8.97
N ALA A 270 -20.31 -0.60 -10.12
CA ALA A 270 -21.75 -0.86 -10.17
C ALA A 270 -22.11 -2.10 -9.32
N ALA A 271 -21.42 -3.22 -9.51
CA ALA A 271 -21.60 -4.44 -8.72
C ALA A 271 -21.34 -4.20 -7.21
N ALA A 272 -20.32 -3.39 -6.86
CA ALA A 272 -19.99 -3.03 -5.48
C ALA A 272 -21.05 -2.10 -4.83
N PHE A 273 -21.72 -1.23 -5.58
CA PHE A 273 -22.70 -0.29 -5.03
C PHE A 273 -24.16 -0.76 -5.10
N THR A 274 -24.52 -1.65 -6.03
CA THR A 274 -25.88 -2.22 -6.16
C THR A 274 -25.92 -3.73 -5.90
N GLY A 275 -25.00 -4.49 -6.48
CA GLY A 275 -25.04 -5.96 -6.57
C GLY A 275 -24.69 -6.75 -5.29
N VAL A 276 -24.12 -6.12 -4.27
CA VAL A 276 -23.81 -6.73 -2.94
C VAL A 276 -24.87 -6.42 -1.87
N GLY A 277 -25.90 -5.64 -2.21
CA GLY A 277 -26.98 -5.24 -1.30
C GLY A 277 -26.53 -4.34 -0.14
N SER A 278 -27.43 -4.13 0.82
CA SER A 278 -27.22 -3.15 1.91
C SER A 278 -26.09 -3.54 2.87
N MET A 279 -25.45 -2.50 3.42
CA MET A 279 -24.50 -2.51 4.54
C MET A 279 -24.71 -1.23 5.37
N PRO A 280 -25.62 -1.24 6.37
CA PRO A 280 -25.81 -0.12 7.28
C PRO A 280 -24.61 0.08 8.21
N SER A 281 -24.26 1.33 8.54
CA SER A 281 -23.12 1.63 9.43
C SER A 281 -23.23 0.96 10.80
N ALA A 282 -24.45 0.81 11.34
CA ALA A 282 -24.70 0.13 12.61
C ALA A 282 -24.34 -1.38 12.55
N LEU A 283 -24.58 -2.05 11.42
CA LEU A 283 -24.18 -3.44 11.23
C LEU A 283 -22.64 -3.58 11.23
N LEU A 284 -21.96 -2.68 10.51
CA LEU A 284 -20.49 -2.66 10.45
C LEU A 284 -19.88 -2.36 11.83
N GLY A 285 -20.43 -1.39 12.58
CA GLY A 285 -19.99 -1.10 13.95
C GLY A 285 -20.18 -2.28 14.91
N ALA A 286 -21.31 -3.00 14.81
CA ALA A 286 -21.54 -4.22 15.59
C ALA A 286 -20.53 -5.34 15.23
N MET A 287 -20.23 -5.52 13.94
CA MET A 287 -19.23 -6.48 13.46
C MET A 287 -17.82 -6.10 13.96
N ARG A 288 -17.39 -4.84 13.87
CA ARG A 288 -16.11 -4.37 14.45
C ARG A 288 -16.01 -4.61 15.94
N GLY A 289 -17.09 -4.32 16.68
CA GLY A 289 -17.17 -4.58 18.11
C GLY A 289 -17.07 -6.07 18.45
N SER A 290 -17.63 -6.94 17.61
CA SER A 290 -17.45 -8.40 17.71
C SER A 290 -15.99 -8.81 17.45
N VAL A 291 -15.37 -8.33 16.37
CA VAL A 291 -13.98 -8.67 16.02
C VAL A 291 -13.00 -8.21 17.11
N ARG A 292 -13.11 -6.97 17.62
CA ARG A 292 -12.21 -6.47 18.67
C ARG A 292 -12.31 -7.22 19.99
N ARG A 293 -13.47 -7.78 20.32
CA ARG A 293 -13.66 -8.61 21.54
C ARG A 293 -13.23 -10.07 21.35
N SER A 294 -12.76 -10.47 20.16
CA SER A 294 -12.24 -11.82 19.95
C SER A 294 -10.86 -11.99 20.57
N ALA A 295 -10.58 -13.17 21.13
CA ALA A 295 -9.24 -13.54 21.60
C ALA A 295 -8.18 -13.50 20.49
N ALA A 296 -8.60 -13.68 19.23
CA ALA A 296 -7.72 -13.52 18.06
C ALA A 296 -7.26 -12.06 17.90
N CYS A 297 -8.15 -11.07 18.10
CA CYS A 297 -7.77 -9.66 18.06
C CYS A 297 -6.92 -9.24 19.25
N ALA A 298 -7.19 -9.77 20.46
CA ALA A 298 -6.33 -9.55 21.62
C ALA A 298 -4.91 -10.07 21.35
N ARG A 299 -4.77 -11.33 20.93
CA ARG A 299 -3.48 -11.95 20.59
C ARG A 299 -2.78 -11.29 19.40
N PHE A 300 -3.53 -10.73 18.45
CA PHE A 300 -2.96 -9.91 17.38
C PHE A 300 -2.35 -8.60 17.91
N VAL A 301 -3.05 -7.93 18.84
CA VAL A 301 -2.58 -6.72 19.53
C VAL A 301 -1.43 -7.02 20.49
N GLU A 302 -1.35 -8.22 21.08
CA GLU A 302 -0.17 -8.66 21.85
C GLU A 302 1.05 -8.84 20.92
N LEU A 303 0.92 -9.63 19.85
CA LEU A 303 2.03 -9.96 18.94
C LEU A 303 2.59 -8.74 18.19
N HIS A 304 1.74 -7.82 17.75
CA HIS A 304 2.16 -6.63 17.00
C HIS A 304 2.29 -5.40 17.89
N GLY A 305 1.54 -5.33 19.00
CA GLY A 305 1.70 -4.29 20.01
C GLY A 305 2.91 -4.51 20.93
N ALA A 306 3.57 -5.66 20.88
CA ALA A 306 4.94 -5.84 21.41
C ALA A 306 6.01 -5.12 20.56
N GLN A 307 5.65 -4.56 19.39
CA GLN A 307 6.47 -3.56 18.70
C GLN A 307 6.19 -2.12 19.17
N ARG A 308 5.25 -1.92 20.12
CA ARG A 308 5.33 -0.74 20.99
C ARG A 308 6.56 -0.93 21.87
N PHE A 309 7.50 0.00 21.78
CA PHE A 309 8.49 0.14 22.84
C PHE A 309 7.77 0.40 24.18
N PRO A 310 8.33 -0.04 25.31
CA PRO A 310 7.78 0.33 26.62
C PRO A 310 7.71 1.86 26.75
N PRO A 311 6.83 2.40 27.61
CA PRO A 311 6.80 3.83 27.87
C PRO A 311 8.21 4.29 28.24
N VAL A 312 8.72 5.33 27.56
CA VAL A 312 10.04 5.89 27.84
C VAL A 312 10.01 6.48 29.25
N GLU A 313 10.52 5.72 30.22
CA GLU A 313 10.76 6.22 31.56
C GLU A 313 11.74 7.40 31.47
N LYS A 314 11.19 8.60 31.69
CA LYS A 314 11.97 9.82 31.77
C LYS A 314 12.88 9.70 33.00
N ASN A 315 14.16 9.39 32.73
CA ASN A 315 15.27 9.23 33.67
C ASN A 315 15.49 7.81 34.26
N ALA A 316 15.57 6.78 33.40
CA ALA A 316 16.26 5.52 33.74
C ALA A 316 17.79 5.56 33.43
N MET A 317 18.44 6.72 33.59
CA MET A 317 19.89 6.87 33.36
C MET A 317 20.68 6.64 34.64
N LEU A 318 21.32 5.48 34.76
CA LEU A 318 22.34 5.14 35.77
C LEU A 318 21.94 5.34 37.24
N ALA A 319 20.90 4.63 37.67
CA ALA A 319 20.74 4.27 39.08
C ALA A 319 21.74 3.15 39.45
N LEU A 320 23.03 3.49 39.58
CA LEU A 320 24.02 2.60 40.20
C LEU A 320 23.73 2.50 41.70
N ASP A 321 23.63 1.28 42.21
CA ASP A 321 23.39 1.03 43.63
C ASP A 321 24.55 1.59 44.48
N PRO A 322 24.30 2.51 45.43
CA PRO A 322 25.35 3.08 46.28
C PRO A 322 26.07 2.03 47.14
N ALA A 323 25.49 0.85 47.39
CA ALA A 323 26.17 -0.26 48.05
C ALA A 323 27.34 -0.82 47.20
N VAL A 324 27.23 -0.80 45.88
CA VAL A 324 28.28 -1.26 44.96
C VAL A 324 29.49 -0.31 44.94
N LEU A 325 29.27 0.99 45.18
CA LEU A 325 30.35 1.98 45.28
C LEU A 325 31.18 1.86 46.58
N ALA A 326 30.63 1.22 47.62
CA ALA A 326 31.28 1.11 48.92
C ALA A 326 32.28 -0.06 49.03
N ALA A 327 32.34 -0.95 48.04
CA ALA A 327 33.08 -2.22 48.08
C ALA A 327 34.45 -2.21 47.36
N ALA A 328 35.10 -1.04 47.23
CA ALA A 328 36.44 -0.93 46.64
C ALA A 328 37.53 -1.46 47.61
N PRO A 329 38.38 -2.43 47.21
CA PRO A 329 39.49 -2.88 48.04
C PRO A 329 40.59 -1.79 48.14
N PRO A 330 41.34 -1.74 49.25
CA PRO A 330 42.36 -0.71 49.48
C PRO A 330 43.55 -0.85 48.50
N PRO A 331 44.17 0.27 48.07
CA PRO A 331 45.30 0.24 47.15
C PRO A 331 46.59 -0.27 47.82
N PRO A 332 47.49 -0.93 47.07
CA PRO A 332 48.79 -1.36 47.57
C PRO A 332 49.73 -0.16 47.85
N PRO A 333 50.70 -0.29 48.77
CA PRO A 333 51.61 0.80 49.15
C PRO A 333 52.59 1.17 48.04
N ALA A 334 52.97 2.45 47.99
CA ALA A 334 53.83 3.00 46.94
C ALA A 334 55.31 2.61 47.11
N GLY A 335 55.85 1.88 46.14
CA GLY A 335 57.29 1.64 45.95
C GLY A 335 57.87 2.53 44.84
N ALA A 336 59.13 2.97 44.98
CA ALA A 336 59.66 4.09 44.20
C ALA A 336 60.58 3.73 43.02
N GLY A 337 60.33 4.38 41.86
CA GLY A 337 61.39 5.04 41.10
C GLY A 337 61.76 4.52 39.70
N ARG A 338 62.13 5.48 38.82
CA ARG A 338 62.83 5.34 37.52
C ARG A 338 62.00 4.65 36.40
N GLY A 339 61.78 5.19 35.20
CA GLY A 339 62.32 6.38 34.51
C GLY A 339 62.81 6.00 33.10
N ARG A 340 62.58 6.88 32.08
CA ARG A 340 62.74 6.64 30.60
C ARG A 340 61.56 5.85 29.98
N GLY A 341 61.18 6.00 28.70
CA GLY A 341 61.67 6.90 27.63
C GLY A 341 60.77 6.87 26.37
N TYR A 342 61.00 7.77 25.40
CA TYR A 342 60.16 8.00 24.19
C TYR A 342 60.49 7.11 22.97
N ALA A 343 59.46 6.63 22.25
CA ALA A 343 59.34 6.45 20.77
C ALA A 343 57.85 6.07 20.45
N ARG A 344 57.16 6.39 19.33
CA ARG A 344 57.45 6.34 17.87
C ARG A 344 57.72 4.89 17.38
N THR A 345 57.19 4.36 16.26
CA THR A 345 56.55 4.97 15.07
C THR A 345 55.73 3.94 14.23
N THR A 346 54.65 4.38 13.55
CA THR A 346 54.10 4.00 12.21
C THR A 346 54.08 2.56 11.61
N SER A 347 53.07 2.36 10.74
CA SER A 347 52.92 1.39 9.61
C SER A 347 52.25 0.03 9.95
N ARG A 348 51.30 -0.57 9.19
CA ARG A 348 50.85 -0.61 7.76
C ARG A 348 51.35 -1.88 7.03
N LEU A 349 50.51 -2.47 6.16
CA LEU A 349 50.70 -3.72 5.35
C LEU A 349 50.53 -5.04 6.16
N SER A 350 50.15 -6.20 5.58
CA SER A 350 49.51 -6.54 4.28
C SER A 350 48.96 -7.99 4.30
N PHE A 351 48.24 -8.38 3.23
CA PHE A 351 47.85 -9.78 2.95
C PHE A 351 49.05 -10.74 2.81
N ALA A 352 48.83 -12.01 3.15
CA ALA A 352 49.52 -13.18 2.57
C ALA A 352 48.64 -14.43 2.70
N SER A 353 48.65 -15.30 1.68
CA SER A 353 48.05 -16.64 1.71
C SER A 353 49.16 -17.70 1.76
N THR A 354 48.87 -18.88 2.30
CA THR A 354 49.70 -20.08 2.10
C THR A 354 48.84 -21.27 1.74
N SER A 355 49.25 -22.00 0.71
CA SER A 355 48.66 -23.25 0.23
C SER A 355 49.60 -24.42 0.54
N GLY A 356 49.04 -25.63 0.70
CA GLY A 356 49.80 -26.84 1.03
C GLY A 356 49.28 -28.09 0.32
N GLU A 357 49.99 -28.48 -0.74
CA GLU A 357 49.92 -29.79 -1.41
C GLU A 357 50.69 -30.87 -0.59
N SER A 358 50.63 -32.19 -0.82
CA SER A 358 49.76 -33.10 -1.60
C SER A 358 50.29 -34.54 -1.38
N ARG A 359 49.44 -35.59 -1.43
CA ARG A 359 49.74 -36.86 -2.13
C ARG A 359 48.59 -37.88 -2.11
N ALA A 360 48.69 -38.89 -2.98
CA ALA A 360 47.67 -39.90 -3.28
C ALA A 360 48.06 -41.33 -2.83
N GLY A 361 47.07 -42.23 -2.80
CA GLY A 361 47.20 -43.68 -2.60
C GLY A 361 46.06 -44.42 -3.30
N SER A 362 46.23 -45.69 -3.70
CA SER A 362 45.47 -46.29 -4.81
C SER A 362 44.70 -47.58 -4.50
N ALA A 363 43.42 -47.59 -4.89
CA ALA A 363 42.69 -48.66 -5.60
C ALA A 363 42.31 -50.04 -4.95
N VAL A 364 41.36 -50.69 -5.66
CA VAL A 364 40.98 -52.12 -5.71
C VAL A 364 39.98 -52.67 -4.66
N GLY A 365 38.87 -53.29 -5.13
CA GLY A 365 38.49 -54.64 -4.64
C GLY A 365 37.03 -55.03 -4.34
N GLY A 366 36.14 -55.13 -5.34
CA GLY A 366 34.91 -55.98 -5.31
C GLY A 366 33.77 -55.64 -4.31
N GLY A 367 32.55 -56.17 -4.44
CA GLY A 367 31.93 -56.90 -5.55
C GLY A 367 30.70 -57.74 -5.14
N GLN A 368 29.63 -57.74 -5.97
CA GLN A 368 28.46 -58.67 -5.93
C GLN A 368 27.51 -58.59 -4.69
N SER A 369 26.23 -58.98 -4.73
CA SER A 369 25.25 -59.17 -5.84
C SER A 369 23.80 -59.24 -5.29
N SER A 370 22.80 -59.06 -6.18
CA SER A 370 21.47 -59.71 -6.17
C SER A 370 20.56 -59.65 -4.92
N ALA A 371 19.42 -58.97 -5.06
CA ALA A 371 18.13 -59.68 -5.18
C ALA A 371 17.09 -58.80 -5.92
N ALA A 372 16.24 -59.40 -6.73
CA ALA A 372 15.12 -58.74 -7.41
C ALA A 372 13.91 -59.69 -7.47
N CYS A 373 12.70 -59.13 -7.42
CA CYS A 373 11.46 -59.79 -7.85
C CYS A 373 10.55 -58.77 -8.55
N SER A 374 10.18 -59.07 -9.79
CA SER A 374 8.93 -58.63 -10.43
C SER A 374 7.79 -59.57 -9.92
N GLU A 375 6.53 -59.64 -10.37
CA GLU A 375 5.73 -59.16 -11.53
C GLU A 375 4.28 -58.93 -10.97
N ASP A 376 3.28 -58.28 -11.58
CA ASP A 376 3.11 -57.53 -12.84
C ASP A 376 2.02 -56.43 -12.60
N GLY A 377 1.16 -55.88 -13.48
CA GLY A 377 0.87 -56.04 -14.91
C GLY A 377 -0.63 -55.94 -15.25
N SER A 378 -1.06 -54.92 -16.01
CA SER A 378 -2.28 -54.92 -16.86
C SER A 378 -2.51 -53.56 -17.56
N ASP A 379 -2.95 -53.61 -18.83
CA ASP A 379 -3.11 -52.44 -19.71
C ASP A 379 -4.49 -51.75 -19.66
N ALA A 380 -4.50 -50.48 -20.08
CA ALA A 380 -5.65 -49.87 -20.77
C ALA A 380 -5.17 -48.78 -21.74
N VAL A 381 -5.41 -48.96 -23.05
CA VAL A 381 -4.96 -48.06 -24.13
C VAL A 381 -6.15 -47.47 -24.89
N VAL A 382 -6.18 -46.15 -25.10
CA VAL A 382 -6.95 -45.51 -26.19
C VAL A 382 -6.18 -44.30 -26.76
N ALA A 383 -6.19 -44.17 -28.09
CA ALA A 383 -5.70 -43.02 -28.88
C ALA A 383 -6.34 -41.67 -28.43
N ALA A 384 -5.64 -40.53 -28.40
CA ALA A 384 -4.84 -39.83 -29.43
C ALA A 384 -5.68 -39.07 -30.48
N ALA A 385 -5.34 -37.78 -30.65
CA ALA A 385 -5.75 -36.90 -31.73
C ALA A 385 -4.63 -35.88 -31.96
N ASP A 386 -4.12 -35.79 -33.18
CA ASP A 386 -2.97 -34.97 -33.58
C ASP A 386 -3.39 -33.88 -34.58
N ALA A 387 -2.67 -32.77 -34.62
CA ALA A 387 -2.85 -31.67 -35.57
C ALA A 387 -1.59 -30.80 -35.68
N GLY A 388 -0.81 -31.00 -36.76
CA GLY A 388 0.25 -30.07 -37.18
C GLY A 388 -0.32 -28.65 -37.39
N ILE A 389 0.42 -27.59 -37.02
CA ILE A 389 1.47 -27.01 -37.86
C ILE A 389 0.95 -26.61 -39.24
N ASP A 390 0.78 -25.32 -39.44
CA ASP A 390 1.30 -24.65 -40.64
C ASP A 390 1.87 -23.28 -40.23
N ALA A 391 2.80 -22.74 -41.00
CA ALA A 391 3.55 -21.54 -40.63
C ALA A 391 4.03 -20.78 -41.88
N ASP A 392 3.78 -19.46 -41.92
CA ASP A 392 4.44 -18.60 -42.91
C ASP A 392 4.72 -17.18 -42.37
N GLN A 393 5.78 -16.58 -42.91
CA GLN A 393 6.17 -15.18 -42.73
C GLN A 393 6.47 -14.60 -44.11
N PRO A 394 6.38 -13.27 -44.25
CA PRO A 394 7.57 -12.60 -44.79
C PRO A 394 7.97 -11.34 -44.02
N GLN A 395 9.28 -11.12 -43.95
CA GLN A 395 9.86 -9.81 -43.64
C GLN A 395 10.22 -9.08 -44.94
N HIS A 396 9.90 -7.78 -45.01
CA HIS A 396 10.72 -6.67 -45.54
C HIS A 396 9.80 -5.44 -45.76
N GLY A 397 10.27 -4.20 -45.70
CA GLY A 397 11.65 -3.75 -45.44
C GLY A 397 11.68 -2.28 -45.01
N GLN A 398 12.87 -1.76 -44.71
CA GLN A 398 13.07 -0.37 -44.35
C GLN A 398 13.03 0.54 -45.59
N GLN A 399 12.50 1.75 -45.45
CA GLN A 399 12.98 2.89 -46.25
C GLN A 399 12.91 4.20 -45.46
N GLN A 400 14.01 4.94 -45.47
CA GLN A 400 14.10 6.32 -45.01
C GLN A 400 13.87 7.25 -46.20
N GLN A 401 13.32 8.45 -45.96
CA GLN A 401 13.67 9.62 -46.75
C GLN A 401 13.52 10.91 -45.92
N GLN A 402 14.44 11.84 -46.15
CA GLN A 402 14.42 13.21 -45.64
C GLN A 402 14.44 14.19 -46.83
N HIS A 403 14.45 15.50 -46.53
CA HIS A 403 14.48 16.64 -47.46
C HIS A 403 13.15 16.97 -48.16
N HIS A 404 12.78 18.24 -48.35
CA HIS A 404 13.21 19.48 -47.70
C HIS A 404 12.14 20.59 -47.89
N HIS A 405 12.32 21.72 -47.18
CA HIS A 405 11.86 23.10 -47.45
C HIS A 405 10.83 23.38 -48.59
N HIS A 406 9.85 24.28 -48.40
CA HIS A 406 10.12 25.73 -48.28
C HIS A 406 8.96 26.58 -47.68
N HIS A 407 9.21 27.88 -47.50
CA HIS A 407 8.30 28.87 -46.89
C HIS A 407 7.05 29.24 -47.72
N LYS A 408 5.95 29.60 -47.04
CA LYS A 408 5.52 31.02 -46.90
C LYS A 408 4.39 31.24 -45.87
N SER A 409 4.34 32.47 -45.34
CA SER A 409 3.44 32.91 -44.27
C SER A 409 2.63 34.16 -44.66
N ARG A 410 1.39 34.24 -44.17
CA ARG A 410 0.52 35.42 -44.01
C ARG A 410 -0.72 34.96 -43.22
N THR A 411 -1.22 35.53 -42.12
CA THR A 411 -1.31 36.91 -41.57
C THR A 411 -2.33 37.85 -42.25
N ALA A 412 -3.59 37.74 -41.82
CA ALA A 412 -4.64 38.78 -41.72
C ALA A 412 -5.92 38.08 -41.18
N SER A 413 -6.52 38.37 -40.01
CA SER A 413 -7.17 39.60 -39.51
C SER A 413 -8.44 40.00 -40.29
N GLY A 414 -9.63 39.63 -39.79
CA GLY A 414 -10.92 39.98 -40.42
C GLY A 414 -12.20 39.54 -39.67
N ARG A 415 -12.71 40.40 -38.79
CA ARG A 415 -14.13 40.51 -38.35
C ARG A 415 -14.56 41.97 -38.66
N PRO A 416 -15.86 42.37 -38.69
CA PRO A 416 -17.03 41.78 -38.00
C PRO A 416 -18.38 41.82 -38.81
N ARG A 417 -19.51 41.59 -38.08
CA ARG A 417 -20.94 41.91 -38.39
C ARG A 417 -21.72 41.01 -39.38
N ALA A 418 -23.07 40.99 -39.39
CA ALA A 418 -24.09 40.99 -38.30
C ALA A 418 -25.54 40.94 -38.86
N SER A 419 -26.37 39.99 -38.40
CA SER A 419 -27.86 39.96 -38.50
C SER A 419 -28.38 38.75 -37.68
N THR A 420 -29.23 38.87 -36.65
CA THR A 420 -30.71 38.94 -36.66
C THR A 420 -31.39 37.80 -37.45
N SER A 421 -32.30 36.98 -36.90
CA SER A 421 -33.01 36.95 -35.58
C SER A 421 -33.25 35.46 -35.15
N ALA A 422 -34.11 34.97 -34.22
CA ALA A 422 -35.28 35.50 -33.49
C ALA A 422 -35.57 34.77 -32.14
N ASN A 423 -36.84 34.81 -31.68
CA ASN A 423 -37.45 34.29 -30.43
C ASN A 423 -37.55 32.74 -30.32
N VAL A 424 -37.35 32.04 -29.18
CA VAL A 424 -37.96 32.04 -27.80
C VAL A 424 -39.17 31.06 -27.69
N PRO A 425 -39.48 30.36 -26.56
CA PRO A 425 -38.93 30.41 -25.19
C PRO A 425 -38.36 29.08 -24.61
N GLY A 426 -37.74 29.11 -23.42
CA GLY A 426 -37.42 27.88 -22.65
C GLY A 426 -36.69 28.07 -21.31
N ALA A 427 -37.44 28.05 -20.20
CA ALA A 427 -37.04 27.85 -18.79
C ALA A 427 -35.60 28.25 -18.33
N VAL A 428 -35.48 29.39 -17.64
CA VAL A 428 -34.25 29.77 -16.91
C VAL A 428 -34.10 28.97 -15.61
N ARG A 429 -32.92 28.39 -15.39
CA ARG A 429 -32.41 27.96 -14.06
C ARG A 429 -31.04 28.59 -13.84
N PRO A 430 -30.70 29.03 -12.60
CA PRO A 430 -29.44 29.72 -12.35
C PRO A 430 -28.25 28.75 -12.39
N ALA A 431 -27.25 29.06 -13.23
CA ALA A 431 -25.97 28.38 -13.20
C ALA A 431 -25.13 28.89 -12.01
N VAL A 432 -24.83 28.02 -11.06
CA VAL A 432 -23.90 28.34 -9.96
C VAL A 432 -22.48 28.30 -10.51
N SER A 433 -21.87 29.47 -10.68
CA SER A 433 -20.49 29.59 -11.19
C SER A 433 -19.48 29.11 -10.14
N VAL A 434 -18.83 27.97 -10.41
CA VAL A 434 -17.73 27.44 -9.57
C VAL A 434 -16.43 28.16 -9.94
N ALA A 435 -16.35 29.43 -9.57
CA ALA A 435 -15.23 30.34 -9.87
C ALA A 435 -14.97 31.33 -8.72
N ALA A 436 -14.94 30.84 -7.48
CA ALA A 436 -14.78 31.66 -6.27
C ALA A 436 -14.03 30.95 -5.11
N LEU A 437 -13.09 30.06 -5.43
CA LEU A 437 -12.08 29.55 -4.49
C LEU A 437 -10.74 29.39 -5.22
N GLY A 438 -9.87 30.38 -5.07
CA GLY A 438 -8.47 30.41 -5.48
C GLY A 438 -7.63 31.05 -4.39
#